data_AF-A0A928MYD3-F1
#
_entry.id   AF-A0A928MYD3-F1
#
_cell.length_a   1.000
_cell.length_b   1.000
_cell.length_c   1.000
_cell.angle_alpha   90.00
_cell.angle_beta   90.00
_cell.angle_gamma   90.00
#
_symmetry.space_group_name_H-M   'P 1'
#
loop_
_entity.id
_entity.type
_entity.pdbx_description
1 polymer ?
#
loop_
_entity_poly.entity_id
_entity_poly.type
_entity_poly.pdbx_seq_one_letter_code
_entity_poly.pdbx_strand_id
1 'polypeptide(L)'
;MKTKLGFNHTKRACYIAAFSQAIVCGFLPLLFVTFQRDYGILLYLITLLTTLNFVMQLIMDFVSLFFVDRVSYRTTIVTAHGLVTAGMLILGLVVPFVEKIYVYPVILVAVLLFSAGGGIFEVLVSPIVEACPSENKTATMSITHSMFGIGSVAVVIVTNILLAVFGQKNWFYIALFWALLPFLNGIYFLFVPINKIVENSERIPMRKLLKRKSFLIFFLLMFCSGATEISMSQWASAFAESSLGIDKVLGDILGPCIFAGMLTISRIVYSRISDRINQHKYLLCCALMSVVFYLCAGLLPFGFAAILSCGLCGFTAGVMWPATLSLAAEHYPTGGVAMFGLFALAGDIGCTLGPTAVGMFSSAIGGELRAGLLVASVFPILTVVGLIMLMKRKKKHS
;
A
#
# COMPACT_ATOMS: atom_id res chain seq x y z
N MET A 1 22.47 21.46 25.09
CA MET A 1 23.02 20.78 23.90
C MET A 1 21.89 20.02 23.22
N LYS A 2 21.27 20.55 22.15
CA LYS A 2 20.24 19.79 21.41
C LYS A 2 20.95 18.64 20.70
N THR A 3 20.76 17.41 21.18
CA THR A 3 21.14 16.20 20.43
C THR A 3 20.43 16.26 19.08
N LYS A 4 21.13 16.68 18.03
CA LYS A 4 20.59 16.71 16.67
C LYS A 4 20.30 15.26 16.28
N LEU A 5 19.02 14.94 16.06
CA LEU A 5 18.61 13.65 15.54
C LEU A 5 19.28 13.41 14.18
N GLY A 6 19.77 12.19 13.94
CA GLY A 6 20.42 11.80 12.68
C GLY A 6 19.45 11.18 11.65
N PHE A 7 19.92 10.88 10.44
CA PHE A 7 19.09 10.30 9.36
C PHE A 7 18.52 8.91 9.66
N ASN A 8 19.10 8.17 10.60
CA ASN A 8 18.48 6.92 11.09
C ASN A 8 17.13 7.20 11.78
N HIS A 9 16.96 8.36 12.41
CA HIS A 9 15.68 8.78 12.97
C HIS A 9 14.67 9.13 11.86
N THR A 10 15.13 9.78 10.78
CA THR A 10 14.29 10.03 9.59
C THR A 10 13.78 8.73 8.98
N LYS A 11 14.65 7.73 8.79
CA LYS A 11 14.23 6.40 8.31
C LYS A 11 13.18 5.77 9.21
N ARG A 12 13.37 5.80 10.54
CA ARG A 12 12.36 5.31 11.51
C ARG A 12 11.05 6.09 11.44
N ALA A 13 11.07 7.40 11.25
CA ALA A 13 9.86 8.20 11.07
C ALA A 13 9.11 7.79 9.80
N CYS A 14 9.83 7.53 8.71
CA CYS A 14 9.28 6.99 7.47
C CYS A 14 8.68 5.58 7.65
N TYR A 15 9.32 4.72 8.46
CA TYR A 15 8.78 3.39 8.80
C TYR A 15 7.44 3.51 9.53
N ILE A 16 7.31 4.45 10.46
CA ILE A 16 6.06 4.71 11.19
C ILE A 16 5.00 5.33 10.27
N ALA A 17 5.39 6.15 9.29
CA ALA A 17 4.46 6.68 8.28
C ALA A 17 3.92 5.56 7.38
N ALA A 18 4.77 4.64 6.93
CA ALA A 18 4.35 3.46 6.18
C ALA A 18 3.47 2.50 7.01
N PHE A 19 3.68 2.39 8.31
CA PHE A 19 2.75 1.70 9.20
C PHE A 19 1.41 2.45 9.31
N SER A 20 1.45 3.78 9.43
CA SER A 20 0.24 4.62 9.54
C SER A 20 -0.63 4.51 8.28
N GLN A 21 -0.02 4.24 7.12
CA GLN A 21 -0.74 3.93 5.90
C GLN A 21 -1.61 2.66 6.03
N ALA A 22 -1.13 1.64 6.77
CA ALA A 22 -1.94 0.46 7.04
C ALA A 22 -3.14 0.74 7.96
N ILE A 23 -3.03 1.74 8.86
CA ILE A 23 -4.16 2.21 9.66
C ILE A 23 -5.21 2.86 8.74
N VAL A 24 -4.77 3.75 7.84
CA VAL A 24 -5.62 4.44 6.85
C VAL A 24 -6.43 3.45 6.00
N CYS A 25 -5.80 2.37 5.54
CA CYS A 25 -6.46 1.39 4.68
C CYS A 25 -7.21 0.29 5.45
N GLY A 26 -6.74 -0.10 6.63
CA GLY A 26 -7.17 -1.32 7.32
C GLY A 26 -8.13 -1.12 8.49
N PHE A 27 -8.15 0.05 9.14
CA PHE A 27 -8.92 0.21 10.38
C PHE A 27 -10.43 0.29 10.13
N LEU A 28 -10.88 1.14 9.19
CA LEU A 28 -12.31 1.37 8.96
C LEU A 28 -13.07 0.11 8.52
N PRO A 29 -12.55 -0.76 7.62
CA PRO A 29 -13.22 -1.99 7.22
C PRO A 29 -13.57 -2.93 8.38
N LEU A 30 -12.79 -2.93 9.47
CA LEU A 30 -13.05 -3.73 10.66
C LEU A 30 -14.30 -3.27 11.42
N LEU A 31 -14.73 -2.02 11.20
CA LEU A 31 -15.90 -1.41 11.85
C LEU A 31 -17.17 -1.48 11.01
N PHE A 32 -17.11 -2.01 9.79
CA PHE A 32 -18.24 -2.01 8.86
C PHE A 32 -19.48 -2.73 9.40
N VAL A 33 -19.29 -3.89 10.03
CA VAL A 33 -20.39 -4.64 10.66
C VAL A 33 -20.99 -3.84 11.82
N THR A 34 -20.14 -3.16 12.60
CA THR A 34 -20.57 -2.26 13.69
C THR A 34 -21.39 -1.09 13.14
N PHE A 35 -20.97 -0.47 12.03
CA PHE A 35 -21.71 0.63 11.41
C PHE A 35 -23.07 0.22 10.86
N GLN A 36 -23.16 -0.98 10.30
CA GLN A 36 -24.44 -1.53 9.86
C GLN A 36 -25.38 -1.81 11.04
N ARG A 37 -24.87 -2.50 12.07
CA ARG A 37 -25.66 -2.93 13.23
C ARG A 37 -26.11 -1.75 14.10
N ASP A 38 -25.18 -0.87 14.45
CA ASP A 38 -25.40 0.15 15.50
C ASP A 38 -25.91 1.47 14.90
N TYR A 39 -25.50 1.81 13.67
CA TYR A 39 -25.91 3.06 13.00
C TYR A 39 -26.85 2.83 11.81
N GLY A 40 -27.14 1.59 11.42
CA GLY A 40 -28.05 1.30 10.31
C GLY A 40 -27.53 1.76 8.94
N ILE A 41 -26.22 1.94 8.79
CA ILE A 41 -25.63 2.38 7.52
C ILE A 41 -25.78 1.25 6.50
N LEU A 42 -26.35 1.59 5.33
CA LEU A 42 -26.59 0.64 4.24
C LEU A 42 -25.27 0.09 3.69
N LEU A 43 -25.28 -1.18 3.27
CA LEU A 43 -24.07 -1.87 2.81
C LEU A 43 -23.40 -1.14 1.62
N TYR A 44 -24.18 -0.61 0.68
CA TYR A 44 -23.62 0.13 -0.46
C TYR A 44 -22.94 1.45 -0.06
N LEU A 45 -23.36 2.07 1.04
CA LEU A 45 -22.73 3.28 1.58
C LEU A 45 -21.42 2.93 2.29
N ILE A 46 -21.38 1.79 2.97
CA ILE A 46 -20.17 1.24 3.60
C ILE A 46 -19.12 0.91 2.54
N THR A 47 -19.50 0.20 1.47
CA THR A 47 -18.56 -0.11 0.38
C THR A 47 -18.08 1.15 -0.32
N LEU A 48 -18.96 2.16 -0.47
CA LEU A 48 -18.59 3.47 -1.01
C LEU A 48 -17.52 4.17 -0.18
N LEU A 49 -17.48 4.01 1.16
CA LEU A 49 -16.41 4.58 1.99
C LEU A 49 -15.04 4.01 1.61
N THR A 50 -14.93 2.70 1.37
CA THR A 50 -13.69 2.09 0.90
C THR A 50 -13.30 2.62 -0.48
N THR A 51 -14.26 2.71 -1.40
CA THR A 51 -13.99 3.26 -2.74
C THR A 51 -13.50 4.71 -2.67
N LEU A 52 -14.18 5.56 -1.89
CA LEU A 52 -13.80 6.97 -1.74
C LEU A 52 -12.47 7.14 -1.00
N ASN A 53 -12.13 6.22 -0.09
CA ASN A 53 -10.81 6.18 0.52
C ASN A 53 -9.71 6.07 -0.56
N PHE A 54 -9.77 5.05 -1.42
CA PHE A 54 -8.77 4.86 -2.48
C PHE A 54 -8.82 5.97 -3.54
N VAL A 55 -10.01 6.45 -3.93
CA VAL A 55 -10.13 7.56 -4.88
C VAL A 55 -9.48 8.83 -4.33
N MET A 56 -9.68 9.15 -3.06
CA MET A 56 -9.07 10.33 -2.45
C MET A 56 -7.55 10.20 -2.36
N GLN A 57 -7.03 9.00 -2.08
CA GLN A 57 -5.59 8.73 -2.14
C GLN A 57 -5.04 9.00 -3.53
N LEU A 58 -5.65 8.42 -4.57
CA LEU A 58 -5.25 8.60 -5.97
C LEU A 58 -5.31 10.07 -6.44
N ILE A 59 -6.31 10.81 -5.97
CA ILE A 59 -6.37 12.28 -6.18
C ILE A 59 -5.16 12.94 -5.52
N MET A 60 -4.86 12.61 -4.27
CA MET A 60 -3.72 13.19 -3.56
C MET A 60 -2.38 12.78 -4.14
N ASP A 61 -2.23 11.57 -4.68
CA ASP A 61 -1.01 11.14 -5.36
C ASP A 61 -0.75 12.02 -6.58
N PHE A 62 -1.79 12.25 -7.38
CA PHE A 62 -1.72 13.11 -8.55
C PHE A 62 -1.47 14.57 -8.17
N VAL A 63 -2.22 15.11 -7.21
CA VAL A 63 -2.09 16.51 -6.76
C VAL A 63 -0.69 16.76 -6.17
N SER A 64 -0.15 15.78 -5.44
CA SER A 64 1.21 15.83 -4.87
C SER A 64 2.31 16.06 -5.90
N LEU A 65 2.13 15.59 -7.14
CA LEU A 65 3.07 15.86 -8.24
C LEU A 65 3.31 17.35 -8.51
N PHE A 66 2.32 18.20 -8.23
CA PHE A 66 2.37 19.63 -8.56
C PHE A 66 2.85 20.51 -7.41
N PHE A 67 2.61 20.11 -6.15
CA PHE A 67 2.89 20.96 -4.99
C PHE A 67 4.07 20.49 -4.14
N VAL A 68 4.39 19.19 -4.11
CA VAL A 68 5.43 18.66 -3.20
C VAL A 68 6.80 19.28 -3.47
N ASP A 69 7.10 19.60 -4.72
CA ASP A 69 8.37 20.23 -5.10
C ASP A 69 8.40 21.75 -4.86
N ARG A 70 7.23 22.36 -4.67
CA ARG A 70 7.07 23.80 -4.37
C ARG A 70 7.02 24.06 -2.86
N VAL A 71 6.57 23.08 -2.10
CA VAL A 71 6.42 23.12 -0.64
C VAL A 71 7.60 22.39 0.02
N SER A 72 7.94 22.73 1.26
CA SER A 72 8.94 21.99 2.02
C SER A 72 8.47 20.56 2.31
N TYR A 73 9.33 19.55 2.11
CA TYR A 73 9.00 18.15 2.41
C TYR A 73 8.59 17.96 3.87
N ARG A 74 9.19 18.73 4.80
CA ARG A 74 8.81 18.70 6.22
C ARG A 74 7.37 19.16 6.40
N THR A 75 7.00 20.29 5.81
CA THR A 75 5.64 20.82 5.92
C THR A 75 4.65 19.82 5.33
N THR A 76 4.93 19.28 4.16
CA THR A 76 4.04 18.31 3.50
C THR A 76 3.85 17.04 4.32
N ILE A 77 4.94 16.40 4.80
CA ILE A 77 4.82 15.15 5.57
C ILE A 77 4.14 15.38 6.93
N VAL A 78 4.37 16.52 7.58
CA VAL A 78 3.70 16.87 8.85
C VAL A 78 2.21 17.14 8.63
N THR A 79 1.85 17.85 7.56
CA THR A 79 0.45 18.06 7.17
C THR A 79 -0.25 16.74 6.90
N ALA A 80 0.41 15.80 6.21
CA ALA A 80 -0.14 14.47 5.97
C ALA A 80 -0.46 13.73 7.28
N HIS A 81 0.45 13.74 8.25
CA HIS A 81 0.18 13.20 9.59
C HIS A 81 -0.99 13.91 10.28
N GLY A 82 -1.04 15.24 10.19
CA GLY A 82 -2.15 16.03 10.72
C GLY A 82 -3.50 15.65 10.12
N LEU A 83 -3.57 15.41 8.81
CA LEU A 83 -4.77 14.96 8.11
C LEU A 83 -5.21 13.56 8.56
N VAL A 84 -4.27 12.61 8.67
CA VAL A 84 -4.55 11.26 9.20
C VAL A 84 -5.06 11.33 10.63
N THR A 85 -4.36 12.06 11.51
CA THR A 85 -4.79 12.24 12.89
C THR A 85 -6.15 12.90 12.99
N ALA A 86 -6.41 13.96 12.22
CA ALA A 86 -7.69 14.67 12.25
C ALA A 86 -8.86 13.75 11.84
N GLY A 87 -8.70 12.98 10.76
CA GLY A 87 -9.72 11.99 10.36
C GLY A 87 -9.99 10.96 11.45
N MET A 88 -8.94 10.40 12.07
CA MET A 88 -9.07 9.43 13.16
C MET A 88 -9.70 10.02 14.43
N LEU A 89 -9.39 11.29 14.76
CA LEU A 89 -10.02 12.00 15.87
C LEU A 89 -11.50 12.29 15.59
N ILE A 90 -11.90 12.59 14.36
CA ILE A 90 -13.33 12.73 14.01
C ILE A 90 -14.06 11.40 14.25
N LEU A 91 -13.48 10.27 13.86
CA LEU A 91 -14.06 8.96 14.14
C LEU A 91 -14.22 8.71 15.65
N GLY A 92 -13.22 9.05 16.46
CA GLY A 92 -13.21 8.75 17.88
C GLY A 92 -13.97 9.76 18.77
N LEU A 93 -14.01 11.04 18.38
CA LEU A 93 -14.51 12.15 19.21
C LEU A 93 -15.81 12.77 18.70
N VAL A 94 -16.19 12.56 17.44
CA VAL A 94 -17.38 13.20 16.85
C VAL A 94 -18.46 12.18 16.57
N VAL A 95 -18.15 11.08 15.87
CA VAL A 95 -19.14 10.05 15.48
C VAL A 95 -19.97 9.52 16.66
N PRO A 96 -19.43 9.27 17.87
CA PRO A 96 -20.23 8.76 18.98
C PRO A 96 -21.28 9.73 19.53
N PHE A 97 -21.15 11.03 19.24
CA PHE A 97 -21.96 12.08 19.85
C PHE A 97 -22.91 12.79 18.87
N VAL A 98 -22.83 12.48 17.57
CA VAL A 98 -23.74 13.05 16.57
C VAL A 98 -25.02 12.22 16.45
N GLU A 99 -26.10 12.87 16.06
CA GLU A 99 -27.35 12.17 15.75
C GLU A 99 -27.16 11.19 14.59
N LYS A 100 -27.95 10.10 14.60
CA LYS A 100 -27.83 9.00 13.65
C LYS A 100 -27.85 9.44 12.17
N ILE A 101 -28.60 10.48 11.84
CA ILE A 101 -28.69 11.04 10.48
C ILE A 101 -27.37 11.66 10.00
N TYR A 102 -26.51 12.14 10.92
CA TYR A 102 -25.23 12.76 10.60
C TYR A 102 -24.03 11.82 10.72
N VAL A 103 -24.21 10.59 11.21
CA VAL A 103 -23.11 9.63 11.38
C VAL A 103 -22.38 9.35 10.06
N TYR A 104 -23.10 9.00 9.00
CA TYR A 104 -22.49 8.71 7.70
C TYR A 104 -21.70 9.89 7.11
N PRO A 105 -22.26 11.11 6.97
CA PRO A 105 -21.49 12.23 6.42
C PRO A 105 -20.28 12.60 7.29
N VAL A 106 -20.35 12.45 8.61
CA VAL A 106 -19.19 12.67 9.50
C VAL A 106 -18.11 11.61 9.28
N ILE A 107 -18.48 10.33 9.17
CA ILE A 107 -17.54 9.26 8.80
C ILE A 107 -16.92 9.55 7.43
N LEU A 108 -17.71 9.97 6.46
CA LEU A 108 -17.22 10.31 5.12
C LEU A 108 -16.17 11.42 5.17
N VAL A 109 -16.41 12.50 5.92
CA VAL A 109 -15.42 13.57 6.11
C VAL A 109 -14.14 13.04 6.76
N ALA A 110 -14.27 12.19 7.78
CA ALA A 110 -13.12 11.55 8.40
C ALA A 110 -12.29 10.73 7.39
N VAL A 111 -12.96 9.90 6.59
CA VAL A 111 -12.35 9.10 5.52
C VAL A 111 -11.60 9.98 4.54
N LEU A 112 -12.25 11.00 3.98
CA LEU A 112 -11.61 11.89 3.01
C LEU A 112 -10.36 12.58 3.59
N LEU A 113 -10.38 12.98 4.86
CA LEU A 113 -9.22 13.58 5.52
C LEU A 113 -8.07 12.59 5.71
N PHE A 114 -8.31 11.44 6.34
CA PHE A 114 -7.20 10.53 6.60
C PHE A 114 -6.69 9.86 5.31
N SER A 115 -7.54 9.63 4.31
CA SER A 115 -7.13 9.21 2.98
C SER A 115 -6.29 10.26 2.28
N ALA A 116 -6.61 11.55 2.44
CA ALA A 116 -5.79 12.60 1.86
C ALA A 116 -4.36 12.60 2.43
N GLY A 117 -4.23 12.37 3.74
CA GLY A 117 -2.93 12.18 4.37
C GLY A 117 -2.21 10.92 3.89
N GLY A 118 -2.95 9.82 3.67
CA GLY A 118 -2.42 8.57 3.15
C GLY A 118 -1.77 8.68 1.77
N GLY A 119 -2.44 9.28 0.79
CA GLY A 119 -1.84 9.49 -0.55
C GLY A 119 -0.58 10.35 -0.50
N ILE A 120 -0.52 11.35 0.40
CA ILE A 120 0.72 12.11 0.60
C ILE A 120 1.84 11.22 1.17
N PHE A 121 1.54 10.27 2.07
CA PHE A 121 2.54 9.30 2.54
C PHE A 121 3.10 8.46 1.40
N GLU A 122 2.25 7.93 0.52
CA GLU A 122 2.67 7.09 -0.60
C GLU A 122 3.65 7.80 -1.53
N VAL A 123 3.37 9.07 -1.85
CA VAL A 123 4.26 9.87 -2.69
C VAL A 123 5.55 10.27 -1.99
N LEU A 124 5.51 10.60 -0.69
CA LEU A 124 6.61 11.32 -0.04
C LEU A 124 7.54 10.45 0.81
N VAL A 125 7.06 9.31 1.33
CA VAL A 125 7.87 8.44 2.20
C VAL A 125 9.05 7.84 1.43
N SER A 126 8.80 7.24 0.27
CA SER A 126 9.84 6.63 -0.58
C SER A 126 10.97 7.61 -0.93
N PRO A 127 10.70 8.84 -1.42
CA PRO A 127 11.77 9.77 -1.74
C PRO A 127 12.52 10.33 -0.52
N ILE A 128 11.86 10.51 0.64
CA ILE A 128 12.56 10.91 1.87
C ILE A 128 13.54 9.81 2.31
N VAL A 129 13.12 8.55 2.26
CA VAL A 129 13.99 7.41 2.59
C VAL A 129 15.15 7.30 1.60
N GLU A 130 14.88 7.46 0.31
CA GLU A 130 15.90 7.39 -0.75
C GLU A 130 16.98 8.49 -0.63
N ALA A 131 16.60 9.66 -0.09
CA ALA A 131 17.50 10.77 0.18
C ALA A 131 18.33 10.60 1.47
N CYS A 132 17.99 9.63 2.32
CA CYS A 132 18.76 9.35 3.54
C CYS A 132 20.04 8.56 3.20
N PRO A 133 21.18 8.88 3.85
CA PRO A 133 22.37 8.03 3.76
C PRO A 133 22.06 6.59 4.19
N SER A 134 22.39 5.65 3.32
CA SER A 134 22.26 4.22 3.58
C SER A 134 23.31 3.44 2.82
N GLU A 135 23.91 2.45 3.47
CA GLU A 135 24.83 1.50 2.83
C GLU A 135 24.12 0.69 1.75
N ASN A 136 22.87 0.30 2.03
CA ASN A 136 22.02 -0.42 1.07
C ASN A 136 20.64 0.28 0.96
N LYS A 137 20.51 1.08 -0.11
CA LYS A 137 19.29 1.82 -0.44
C LYS A 137 18.12 0.88 -0.74
N THR A 138 18.36 -0.21 -1.47
CA THR A 138 17.32 -1.19 -1.82
C THR A 138 16.78 -1.92 -0.60
N ALA A 139 17.63 -2.34 0.34
CA ALA A 139 17.19 -2.90 1.61
C ALA A 139 16.36 -1.91 2.41
N THR A 140 16.80 -0.65 2.46
CA THR A 140 16.10 0.40 3.20
C THR A 140 14.71 0.68 2.61
N MET A 141 14.62 0.75 1.28
CA MET A 141 13.35 0.87 0.55
C MET A 141 12.44 -0.33 0.87
N SER A 142 12.97 -1.55 0.79
CA SER A 142 12.20 -2.77 1.07
C SER A 142 11.69 -2.81 2.51
N ILE A 143 12.53 -2.49 3.51
CA ILE A 143 12.13 -2.44 4.93
C ILE A 143 11.05 -1.38 5.16
N THR A 144 11.16 -0.21 4.53
CA THR A 144 10.15 0.85 4.62
C THR A 144 8.78 0.31 4.19
N HIS A 145 8.75 -0.33 3.02
CA HIS A 145 7.53 -0.92 2.49
C HIS A 145 7.06 -2.14 3.32
N SER A 146 7.95 -2.89 3.98
CA SER A 146 7.54 -3.96 4.92
C SER A 146 6.64 -3.46 6.05
N MET A 147 6.81 -2.21 6.48
CA MET A 147 6.04 -1.64 7.61
C MET A 147 4.56 -1.53 7.31
N PHE A 148 4.17 -1.36 6.03
CA PHE A 148 2.77 -1.45 5.63
C PHE A 148 2.22 -2.85 5.92
N GLY A 149 2.91 -3.91 5.49
CA GLY A 149 2.47 -5.29 5.74
C GLY A 149 2.41 -5.65 7.23
N ILE A 150 3.41 -5.22 8.01
CA ILE A 150 3.40 -5.35 9.48
C ILE A 150 2.20 -4.60 10.07
N GLY A 151 1.97 -3.37 9.60
CA GLY A 151 0.85 -2.54 10.00
C GLY A 151 -0.49 -3.20 9.70
N SER A 152 -0.67 -3.78 8.51
CA SER A 152 -1.93 -4.42 8.11
C SER A 152 -2.27 -5.59 9.02
N VAL A 153 -1.30 -6.45 9.34
CA VAL A 153 -1.50 -7.55 10.30
C VAL A 153 -1.76 -7.01 11.70
N ALA A 154 -0.97 -6.02 12.15
CA ALA A 154 -1.11 -5.44 13.49
C ALA A 154 -2.46 -4.75 13.68
N VAL A 155 -2.95 -3.99 12.69
CA VAL A 155 -4.25 -3.32 12.74
C VAL A 155 -5.37 -4.32 12.90
N VAL A 156 -5.37 -5.42 12.14
CA VAL A 156 -6.39 -6.48 12.26
C VAL A 156 -6.33 -7.14 13.63
N ILE A 157 -5.16 -7.63 14.05
CA ILE A 157 -5.02 -8.39 15.30
C ILE A 157 -5.29 -7.51 16.53
N VAL A 158 -4.63 -6.35 16.62
CA VAL A 158 -4.74 -5.46 17.78
C VAL A 158 -6.15 -4.89 17.87
N THR A 159 -6.77 -4.47 16.77
CA THR A 159 -8.15 -3.96 16.80
C THR A 159 -9.13 -5.04 17.26
N ASN A 160 -9.01 -6.28 16.76
CA ASN A 160 -9.89 -7.37 17.19
C ASN A 160 -9.71 -7.72 18.67
N ILE A 161 -8.47 -7.74 19.18
CA ILE A 161 -8.20 -7.93 20.62
C ILE A 161 -8.83 -6.81 21.44
N LEU A 162 -8.64 -5.55 21.04
CA LEU A 162 -9.20 -4.41 21.75
C LEU A 162 -10.73 -4.42 21.72
N LEU A 163 -11.36 -4.78 20.59
CA LEU A 163 -12.82 -4.93 20.49
C LEU A 163 -13.34 -6.09 21.36
N ALA A 164 -12.59 -7.17 21.50
CA ALA A 164 -12.95 -8.30 22.37
C ALA A 164 -12.86 -7.91 23.87
N VAL A 165 -11.84 -7.14 24.26
CA VAL A 165 -11.62 -6.72 25.65
C VAL A 165 -12.56 -5.58 26.07
N PHE A 166 -12.66 -4.52 25.26
CA PHE A 166 -13.45 -3.33 25.59
C PHE A 166 -14.90 -3.41 25.10
N GLY A 167 -15.24 -4.38 24.27
CA GLY A 167 -16.56 -4.55 23.68
C GLY A 167 -16.78 -3.72 22.42
N GLN A 168 -17.60 -4.24 21.51
CA GLN A 168 -17.86 -3.65 20.19
C GLN A 168 -18.46 -2.22 20.25
N LYS A 169 -19.16 -1.88 21.33
CA LYS A 169 -19.76 -0.55 21.53
C LYS A 169 -18.71 0.56 21.75
N ASN A 170 -17.51 0.18 22.16
CA ASN A 170 -16.42 1.09 22.56
C ASN A 170 -15.37 1.29 21.45
N TRP A 171 -15.73 1.00 20.20
CA TRP A 171 -14.83 1.07 19.03
C TRP A 171 -14.17 2.43 18.84
N PHE A 172 -14.81 3.52 19.27
CA PHE A 172 -14.31 4.88 19.14
C PHE A 172 -13.04 5.14 19.96
N TYR A 173 -12.85 4.47 21.11
CA TYR A 173 -11.57 4.53 21.84
C TYR A 173 -10.42 3.90 21.05
N ILE A 174 -10.72 2.90 20.22
CA ILE A 174 -9.71 2.25 19.36
C ILE A 174 -9.30 3.20 18.23
N ALA A 175 -10.23 3.99 17.69
CA ALA A 175 -9.90 5.06 16.75
C ALA A 175 -8.95 6.10 17.38
N LEU A 176 -9.20 6.49 18.63
CA LEU A 176 -8.31 7.38 19.38
C LEU A 176 -6.94 6.76 19.64
N PHE A 177 -6.91 5.48 20.01
CA PHE A 177 -5.67 4.73 20.19
C PHE A 177 -4.82 4.74 18.91
N TRP A 178 -5.41 4.41 17.77
CA TRP A 178 -4.71 4.42 16.49
C TRP A 178 -4.32 5.83 16.02
N ALA A 179 -5.04 6.88 16.43
CA ALA A 179 -4.70 8.27 16.12
C ALA A 179 -3.38 8.73 16.77
N LEU A 180 -2.98 8.10 17.88
CA LEU A 180 -1.74 8.44 18.61
C LEU A 180 -0.49 8.24 17.74
N LEU A 181 -0.46 7.17 16.95
CA LEU A 181 0.73 6.83 16.15
C LEU A 181 1.04 7.89 15.08
N PRO A 182 0.12 8.28 14.17
CA PRO A 182 0.38 9.34 13.22
C PRO A 182 0.58 10.70 13.91
N PHE A 183 -0.09 10.97 15.03
CA PHE A 183 0.08 12.23 15.77
C PHE A 183 1.50 12.40 16.30
N LEU A 184 1.98 11.39 17.04
CA LEU A 184 3.33 11.39 17.61
C LEU A 184 4.40 11.37 16.51
N ASN A 185 4.14 10.67 15.39
CA ASN A 185 5.07 10.65 14.27
C ASN A 185 5.11 11.99 13.51
N GLY A 186 3.98 12.70 13.41
CA GLY A 186 3.93 14.06 12.88
C GLY A 186 4.78 15.03 13.72
N ILE A 187 4.69 14.93 15.05
CA ILE A 187 5.58 15.68 15.96
C ILE A 187 7.04 15.28 15.75
N TYR A 188 7.31 13.98 15.63
CA TYR A 188 8.67 13.48 15.39
C TYR A 188 9.28 14.02 14.09
N PHE A 189 8.49 14.11 13.03
CA PHE A 189 8.88 14.74 11.76
C PHE A 189 9.21 16.23 11.87
N LEU A 190 8.86 16.93 12.96
CA LEU A 190 9.31 18.31 13.20
C LEU A 190 10.79 18.38 13.61
N PHE A 191 11.36 17.29 14.13
CA PHE A 191 12.70 17.27 14.72
C PHE A 191 13.74 16.52 13.90
N VAL A 192 13.34 15.57 13.06
CA VAL A 192 14.29 14.78 12.23
C VAL A 192 14.86 15.58 11.06
N PRO A 193 16.09 15.33 10.58
CA PRO A 193 16.63 15.93 9.37
C PRO A 193 15.94 15.38 8.12
N ILE A 194 15.66 16.21 7.12
CA ILE A 194 15.02 15.78 5.86
C ILE A 194 15.85 16.33 4.71
N ASN A 195 16.40 15.44 3.89
CA ASN A 195 17.12 15.79 2.67
C ASN A 195 16.17 15.79 1.48
N LYS A 196 16.50 16.59 0.47
CA LYS A 196 15.91 16.47 -0.87
C LYS A 196 16.77 15.50 -1.68
N ILE A 197 16.14 14.65 -2.50
CA ILE A 197 16.85 13.70 -3.37
C ILE A 197 17.82 14.43 -4.31
N VAL A 198 17.35 15.51 -4.94
CA VAL A 198 18.10 16.29 -5.95
C VAL A 198 17.69 17.76 -5.83
N GLU A 199 18.62 18.69 -6.05
CA GLU A 199 18.28 20.12 -6.18
C GLU A 199 17.37 20.38 -7.38
N ASN A 200 16.53 21.41 -7.33
CA ASN A 200 15.54 21.66 -8.39
C ASN A 200 16.17 21.91 -9.78
N SER A 201 17.42 22.40 -9.83
CA SER A 201 18.19 22.70 -11.04
C SER A 201 18.66 21.46 -11.81
N GLU A 202 18.94 20.35 -11.13
CA GLU A 202 19.52 19.14 -11.71
C GLU A 202 18.47 18.09 -12.11
N ARG A 203 17.20 18.35 -11.81
CA ARG A 203 16.10 17.39 -12.02
C ARG A 203 15.70 17.25 -13.47
N ILE A 204 15.39 16.01 -13.86
CA ILE A 204 14.77 15.74 -15.16
C ILE A 204 13.31 16.20 -15.10
N PRO A 205 12.86 17.12 -15.98
CA PRO A 205 11.47 17.52 -16.03
C PRO A 205 10.53 16.33 -16.26
N MET A 206 9.39 16.30 -15.56
CA MET A 206 8.38 15.24 -15.66
C MET A 206 7.99 14.91 -17.12
N ARG A 207 7.79 15.94 -17.95
CA ARG A 207 7.48 15.78 -19.38
C ARG A 207 8.58 15.03 -20.16
N LYS A 208 9.85 15.19 -19.76
CA LYS A 208 10.97 14.45 -20.38
C LYS A 208 11.02 13.01 -19.88
N LEU A 209 10.69 12.74 -18.61
CA LEU A 209 10.59 11.38 -18.07
C LEU A 209 9.53 10.56 -18.82
N LEU A 210 8.31 11.09 -18.96
CA LEU A 210 7.19 10.41 -19.64
C LEU A 210 7.45 10.10 -21.12
N LYS A 211 8.39 10.79 -21.77
CA LYS A 211 8.79 10.50 -23.15
C LYS A 211 9.80 9.35 -23.27
N ARG A 212 10.45 8.95 -22.16
CA ARG A 212 11.47 7.87 -22.18
C ARG A 212 10.78 6.51 -22.15
N LYS A 213 11.12 5.67 -23.13
CA LYS A 213 10.57 4.30 -23.22
C LYS A 213 10.85 3.46 -21.96
N SER A 214 12.04 3.57 -21.35
CA SER A 214 12.35 2.84 -20.11
C SER A 214 11.50 3.33 -18.92
N PHE A 215 11.19 4.62 -18.86
CA PHE A 215 10.30 5.18 -17.84
C PHE A 215 8.88 4.63 -17.96
N LEU A 216 8.35 4.55 -19.19
CA LEU A 216 7.03 3.95 -19.44
C LEU A 216 7.00 2.45 -19.08
N ILE A 217 8.11 1.74 -19.24
CA ILE A 217 8.20 0.36 -18.76
C ILE A 217 8.17 0.32 -17.23
N PHE A 218 8.93 1.15 -16.53
CA PHE A 218 8.85 1.23 -15.07
C PHE A 218 7.46 1.62 -14.57
N PHE A 219 6.78 2.55 -15.25
CA PHE A 219 5.40 2.91 -14.97
C PHE A 219 4.46 1.70 -15.09
N LEU A 220 4.60 0.91 -16.17
CA LEU A 220 3.85 -0.34 -16.34
C LEU A 220 4.18 -1.37 -15.25
N LEU A 221 5.46 -1.51 -14.87
CA LEU A 221 5.88 -2.43 -13.80
C LEU A 221 5.27 -2.03 -12.46
N MET A 222 5.21 -0.74 -12.14
CA MET A 222 4.56 -0.25 -10.93
C MET A 222 3.06 -0.51 -10.93
N PHE A 223 2.37 -0.22 -12.04
CA PHE A 223 0.96 -0.57 -12.23
C PHE A 223 0.72 -2.07 -12.03
N CYS A 224 1.53 -2.92 -12.67
CA CYS A 224 1.40 -4.37 -12.54
C CYS A 224 1.74 -4.84 -11.12
N SER A 225 2.65 -4.17 -10.41
CA SER A 225 2.97 -4.48 -9.02
C SER A 225 1.77 -4.26 -8.11
N GLY A 226 1.15 -3.07 -8.15
CA GLY A 226 -0.03 -2.77 -7.36
C GLY A 226 -1.21 -3.70 -7.69
N ALA A 227 -1.43 -3.96 -8.98
CA ALA A 227 -2.47 -4.88 -9.42
C ALA A 227 -2.21 -6.32 -8.97
N THR A 228 -0.97 -6.82 -9.08
CA THR A 228 -0.59 -8.19 -8.64
C THR A 228 -0.70 -8.35 -7.13
N GLU A 229 -0.42 -7.31 -6.36
CA GLU A 229 -0.53 -7.32 -4.90
C GLU A 229 -2.01 -7.33 -4.48
N ILE A 230 -2.77 -6.30 -4.87
CA ILE A 230 -4.11 -6.06 -4.32
C ILE A 230 -5.17 -6.98 -4.92
N SER A 231 -5.02 -7.44 -6.18
CA SER A 231 -6.01 -8.37 -6.79
C SER A 231 -6.14 -9.67 -5.99
N MET A 232 -5.06 -10.18 -5.41
CA MET A 232 -5.14 -11.35 -4.54
C MET A 232 -5.64 -10.95 -3.15
N SER A 233 -5.02 -9.95 -2.51
CA SER A 233 -5.33 -9.62 -1.11
C SER A 233 -6.75 -9.13 -0.88
N GLN A 234 -7.31 -8.35 -1.81
CA GLN A 234 -8.66 -7.78 -1.69
C GLN A 234 -9.75 -8.86 -1.74
N TRP A 235 -9.53 -9.90 -2.54
CA TRP A 235 -10.46 -11.01 -2.70
C TRP A 235 -10.12 -12.20 -1.81
N ALA A 236 -9.01 -12.16 -1.07
CA ALA A 236 -8.50 -13.29 -0.31
C ALA A 236 -9.47 -13.83 0.75
N SER A 237 -10.22 -12.97 1.46
CA SER A 237 -11.21 -13.44 2.45
C SER A 237 -12.36 -14.15 1.76
N ALA A 238 -13.02 -13.48 0.80
CA ALA A 238 -14.12 -14.07 0.04
C ALA A 238 -13.71 -15.35 -0.69
N PHE A 239 -12.47 -15.40 -1.17
CA PHE A 239 -11.89 -16.58 -1.80
C PHE A 239 -11.67 -17.72 -0.79
N ALA A 240 -11.19 -17.44 0.42
CA ALA A 240 -11.03 -18.44 1.48
C ALA A 240 -12.39 -18.95 2.00
N GLU A 241 -13.35 -18.04 2.22
CA GLU A 241 -14.73 -18.35 2.62
C GLU A 241 -15.41 -19.28 1.59
N SER A 242 -15.39 -18.90 0.31
CA SER A 242 -16.00 -19.70 -0.76
C SER A 242 -15.28 -21.02 -1.03
N SER A 243 -13.95 -21.08 -0.84
CA SER A 243 -13.17 -22.28 -1.14
C SER A 243 -13.14 -23.31 0.01
N LEU A 244 -13.36 -22.88 1.25
CA LEU A 244 -13.29 -23.75 2.44
C LEU A 244 -14.59 -23.82 3.25
N GLY A 245 -15.59 -22.98 2.97
CA GLY A 245 -16.83 -22.93 3.74
C GLY A 245 -16.63 -22.43 5.18
N ILE A 246 -15.62 -21.59 5.40
CA ILE A 246 -15.29 -21.00 6.71
C ILE A 246 -16.00 -19.67 6.91
N ASP A 247 -16.10 -19.22 8.18
CA ASP A 247 -16.64 -17.90 8.49
C ASP A 247 -15.69 -16.76 8.07
N LYS A 248 -16.23 -15.54 8.08
CA LYS A 248 -15.49 -14.33 7.69
C LYS A 248 -14.26 -14.06 8.56
N VAL A 249 -14.30 -14.36 9.86
CA VAL A 249 -13.16 -14.06 10.76
C VAL A 249 -11.98 -14.96 10.42
N LEU A 250 -12.25 -16.25 10.22
CA LEU A 250 -11.26 -17.21 9.73
C LEU A 250 -10.82 -16.87 8.31
N GLY A 251 -11.73 -16.38 7.45
CA GLY A 251 -11.44 -15.88 6.11
C GLY A 251 -10.44 -14.71 6.12
N ASP A 252 -10.65 -13.71 6.97
CA ASP A 252 -9.79 -12.53 7.12
C ASP A 252 -8.39 -12.91 7.65
N ILE A 253 -8.30 -13.90 8.54
CA ILE A 253 -7.02 -14.43 9.04
C ILE A 253 -6.31 -15.23 7.96
N LEU A 254 -6.98 -16.21 7.35
CA LEU A 254 -6.37 -17.15 6.41
C LEU A 254 -6.10 -16.54 5.02
N GLY A 255 -6.85 -15.52 4.63
CA GLY A 255 -6.64 -14.79 3.39
C GLY A 255 -5.73 -13.58 3.60
N PRO A 256 -6.29 -12.38 3.88
CA PRO A 256 -5.52 -11.14 3.99
C PRO A 256 -4.36 -11.16 4.99
N CYS A 257 -4.51 -11.76 6.18
CA CYS A 257 -3.41 -11.74 7.17
C CYS A 257 -2.24 -12.66 6.78
N ILE A 258 -2.51 -13.88 6.27
CA ILE A 258 -1.44 -14.75 5.72
C ILE A 258 -0.77 -14.06 4.53
N PHE A 259 -1.54 -13.45 3.63
CA PHE A 259 -1.00 -12.70 2.50
C PHE A 259 -0.08 -11.57 2.97
N ALA A 260 -0.54 -10.71 3.88
CA ALA A 260 0.23 -9.59 4.41
C ALA A 260 1.47 -10.04 5.19
N GLY A 261 1.38 -11.15 5.92
CA GLY A 261 2.50 -11.79 6.61
C GLY A 261 3.56 -12.29 5.63
N MET A 262 3.17 -13.03 4.60
CA MET A 262 4.10 -13.54 3.58
C MET A 262 4.72 -12.41 2.75
N LEU A 263 3.94 -11.38 2.43
CA LEU A 263 4.41 -10.15 1.81
C LEU A 263 5.47 -9.44 2.66
N THR A 264 5.23 -9.35 3.98
CA THR A 264 6.19 -8.79 4.94
C THR A 264 7.48 -9.61 4.98
N ILE A 265 7.35 -10.95 5.09
CA ILE A 265 8.50 -11.86 5.11
C ILE A 265 9.33 -11.70 3.84
N SER A 266 8.69 -11.61 2.67
CA SER A 266 9.35 -11.38 1.39
C SER A 266 10.18 -10.10 1.38
N ARG A 267 9.59 -8.98 1.80
CA ARG A 267 10.29 -7.68 1.86
C ARG A 267 11.46 -7.70 2.86
N ILE A 268 11.34 -8.40 3.99
CA ILE A 268 12.44 -8.57 4.97
C ILE A 268 13.54 -9.47 4.42
N VAL A 269 13.20 -10.61 3.82
CA VAL A 269 14.16 -11.53 3.19
C VAL A 269 14.92 -10.78 2.11
N TYR A 270 14.22 -10.09 1.20
CA TYR A 270 14.83 -9.29 0.14
C TYR A 270 15.76 -8.22 0.70
N SER A 271 15.37 -7.52 1.78
CA SER A 271 16.27 -6.53 2.39
C SER A 271 17.60 -7.13 2.86
N ARG A 272 17.60 -8.38 3.36
CA ARG A 272 18.81 -9.04 3.85
C ARG A 272 19.70 -9.56 2.74
N ILE A 273 19.13 -9.92 1.59
CA ILE A 273 19.86 -10.55 0.49
C ILE A 273 20.16 -9.59 -0.67
N SER A 274 19.54 -8.41 -0.71
CA SER A 274 19.56 -7.49 -1.87
C SER A 274 20.95 -7.07 -2.35
N ASP A 275 21.95 -7.00 -1.48
CA ASP A 275 23.35 -6.70 -1.87
C ASP A 275 24.05 -7.86 -2.58
N ARG A 276 23.54 -9.08 -2.44
CA ARG A 276 24.17 -10.32 -2.92
C ARG A 276 23.51 -10.88 -4.17
N ILE A 277 22.42 -10.26 -4.63
CA ILE A 277 21.60 -10.77 -5.73
C ILE A 277 21.40 -9.72 -6.82
N ASN A 278 21.22 -10.17 -8.06
CA ASN A 278 20.84 -9.27 -9.14
C ASN A 278 19.34 -8.94 -9.06
N GLN A 279 19.02 -7.67 -8.83
CA GLN A 279 17.63 -7.20 -8.66
C GLN A 279 16.72 -7.54 -9.84
N HIS A 280 17.21 -7.43 -11.09
CA HIS A 280 16.40 -7.75 -12.27
C HIS A 280 16.06 -9.24 -12.33
N LYS A 281 17.04 -10.12 -12.07
CA LYS A 281 16.83 -11.58 -12.09
C LYS A 281 15.91 -12.02 -10.96
N TYR A 282 16.07 -11.45 -9.77
CA TYR A 282 15.23 -11.76 -8.62
C TYR A 282 13.77 -11.35 -8.87
N LEU A 283 13.55 -10.13 -9.37
CA LEU A 283 12.22 -9.64 -9.71
C LEU A 283 11.56 -10.46 -10.82
N LEU A 284 12.33 -10.89 -11.82
CA LEU A 284 11.85 -11.78 -12.88
C LEU A 284 11.42 -13.14 -12.31
N CYS A 285 12.21 -13.71 -11.39
CA CYS A 285 11.87 -14.96 -10.71
C CYS A 285 10.58 -14.80 -9.89
N CYS A 286 10.47 -13.74 -9.08
CA CYS A 286 9.26 -13.43 -8.33
C CYS A 286 8.04 -13.29 -9.26
N ALA A 287 8.16 -12.56 -10.37
CA ALA A 287 7.07 -12.39 -11.34
C ALA A 287 6.65 -13.71 -11.99
N LEU A 288 7.59 -14.54 -12.44
CA LEU A 288 7.29 -15.87 -12.98
C LEU A 288 6.58 -16.76 -11.95
N MET A 289 7.06 -16.76 -10.70
CA MET A 289 6.43 -17.52 -9.62
C MET A 289 5.04 -16.97 -9.27
N SER A 290 4.82 -15.65 -9.30
CA SER A 290 3.48 -15.07 -9.15
C SER A 290 2.52 -15.55 -10.23
N VAL A 291 2.96 -15.64 -11.50
CA VAL A 291 2.12 -16.24 -12.57
C VAL A 291 1.70 -17.65 -12.17
N VAL A 292 2.65 -18.49 -11.75
CA VAL A 292 2.36 -19.87 -11.33
C VAL A 292 1.36 -19.88 -10.18
N PHE A 293 1.54 -19.07 -9.13
CA PHE A 293 0.65 -19.07 -7.98
C PHE A 293 -0.74 -18.52 -8.27
N TYR A 294 -0.88 -17.52 -9.15
CA TYR A 294 -2.18 -17.07 -9.64
C TYR A 294 -2.90 -18.17 -10.44
N LEU A 295 -2.18 -18.89 -11.31
CA LEU A 295 -2.73 -20.03 -12.04
C LEU A 295 -3.13 -21.16 -11.08
N CYS A 296 -2.31 -21.46 -10.07
CA CYS A 296 -2.64 -22.45 -9.05
C CYS A 296 -3.90 -22.04 -8.26
N ALA A 297 -4.04 -20.77 -7.87
CA ALA A 297 -5.22 -20.28 -7.18
C ALA A 297 -6.50 -20.41 -8.01
N GLY A 298 -6.41 -20.16 -9.32
CA GLY A 298 -7.58 -20.24 -10.20
C GLY A 298 -7.91 -21.64 -10.73
N LEU A 299 -6.92 -22.52 -10.90
CA LEU A 299 -7.12 -23.85 -11.53
C LEU A 299 -7.25 -25.01 -10.53
N LEU A 300 -6.66 -24.91 -9.32
CA LEU A 300 -6.66 -26.03 -8.39
C LEU A 300 -8.01 -26.16 -7.66
N PRO A 301 -8.61 -27.36 -7.63
CA PRO A 301 -9.96 -27.53 -7.08
C PRO A 301 -9.99 -27.53 -5.54
N PHE A 302 -8.86 -27.73 -4.87
CA PHE A 302 -8.77 -27.91 -3.41
C PHE A 302 -8.58 -26.58 -2.66
N GLY A 303 -9.44 -26.30 -1.66
CA GLY A 303 -9.39 -25.04 -0.92
C GLY A 303 -8.11 -24.77 -0.11
N PHE A 304 -7.38 -25.82 0.31
CA PHE A 304 -6.06 -25.65 0.93
C PHE A 304 -5.02 -25.10 -0.06
N ALA A 305 -5.05 -25.58 -1.31
CA ALA A 305 -4.16 -25.10 -2.35
C ALA A 305 -4.44 -23.62 -2.68
N ALA A 306 -5.69 -23.18 -2.55
CA ALA A 306 -6.10 -21.79 -2.69
C ALA A 306 -5.46 -20.87 -1.64
N ILE A 307 -5.51 -21.23 -0.35
CA ILE A 307 -4.82 -20.44 0.71
C ILE A 307 -3.32 -20.43 0.52
N LEU A 308 -2.73 -21.61 0.24
CA LEU A 308 -1.29 -21.72 0.03
C LEU A 308 -0.86 -20.83 -1.15
N SER A 309 -1.61 -20.85 -2.25
CA SER A 309 -1.37 -19.99 -3.41
C SER A 309 -1.54 -18.51 -3.06
N CYS A 310 -2.53 -18.14 -2.25
CA CYS A 310 -2.71 -16.77 -1.76
C CYS A 310 -1.49 -16.29 -0.96
N GLY A 311 -1.04 -17.08 0.02
CA GLY A 311 0.16 -16.74 0.81
C GLY A 311 1.42 -16.64 -0.04
N LEU A 312 1.64 -17.58 -0.97
CA LEU A 312 2.79 -17.57 -1.87
C LEU A 312 2.73 -16.44 -2.91
N CYS A 313 1.54 -16.04 -3.35
CA CYS A 313 1.33 -14.80 -4.10
C CYS A 313 1.77 -13.59 -3.28
N GLY A 314 1.39 -13.51 -2.00
CA GLY A 314 1.87 -12.44 -1.10
C GLY A 314 3.39 -12.38 -1.03
N PHE A 315 4.06 -13.54 -0.90
CA PHE A 315 5.51 -13.59 -0.90
C PHE A 315 6.12 -13.10 -2.22
N THR A 316 5.61 -13.55 -3.36
CA THR A 316 6.21 -13.21 -4.66
C THR A 316 5.90 -11.78 -5.10
N ALA A 317 4.69 -11.28 -4.84
CA ALA A 317 4.29 -9.91 -5.12
C ALA A 317 5.01 -8.90 -4.20
N GLY A 318 5.34 -9.30 -2.97
CA GLY A 318 5.82 -8.37 -1.93
C GLY A 318 7.01 -7.50 -2.32
N VAL A 319 7.95 -8.00 -3.12
CA VAL A 319 9.12 -7.22 -3.56
C VAL A 319 8.89 -6.41 -4.82
N MET A 320 7.80 -6.66 -5.56
CA MET A 320 7.57 -6.04 -6.87
C MET A 320 7.61 -4.52 -6.79
N TRP A 321 6.96 -3.95 -5.79
CA TRP A 321 6.88 -2.52 -5.58
C TRP A 321 8.23 -1.91 -5.15
N PRO A 322 8.82 -2.29 -3.99
CA PRO A 322 10.06 -1.67 -3.53
C PRO A 322 11.26 -1.94 -4.45
N ALA A 323 11.32 -3.11 -5.10
CA ALA A 323 12.40 -3.42 -6.04
C ALA A 323 12.27 -2.62 -7.34
N THR A 324 11.05 -2.43 -7.86
CA THR A 324 10.82 -1.59 -9.06
C THR A 324 11.18 -0.14 -8.78
N LEU A 325 10.80 0.40 -7.62
CA LEU A 325 11.22 1.74 -7.19
C LEU A 325 12.75 1.86 -7.07
N SER A 326 13.41 0.86 -6.48
CA SER A 326 14.87 0.84 -6.34
C SER A 326 15.58 0.81 -7.69
N LEU A 327 15.14 -0.06 -8.61
CA LEU A 327 15.67 -0.15 -9.97
C LEU A 327 15.47 1.15 -10.75
N ALA A 328 14.32 1.80 -10.58
CA ALA A 328 14.04 3.05 -11.25
C ALA A 328 14.85 4.22 -10.67
N ALA A 329 15.09 4.23 -9.36
CA ALA A 329 15.98 5.20 -8.71
C ALA A 329 17.45 5.04 -9.15
N GLU A 330 17.93 3.80 -9.32
CA GLU A 330 19.24 3.53 -9.92
C GLU A 330 19.31 4.00 -11.39
N HIS A 331 18.23 3.78 -12.15
CA HIS A 331 18.17 4.15 -13.57
C HIS A 331 17.98 5.66 -13.81
N TYR A 332 17.33 6.36 -12.87
CA TYR A 332 17.08 7.80 -12.91
C TYR A 332 17.46 8.47 -11.58
N PRO A 333 18.76 8.61 -11.26
CA PRO A 333 19.21 9.24 -10.01
C PRO A 333 18.69 10.67 -9.84
N THR A 334 18.50 11.38 -10.95
CA THR A 334 17.97 12.76 -11.00
C THR A 334 16.46 12.84 -11.29
N GLY A 335 15.73 11.72 -11.15
CA GLY A 335 14.27 11.66 -11.33
C GLY A 335 13.48 12.44 -10.28
N GLY A 336 14.07 12.66 -9.10
CA GLY A 336 13.47 13.44 -8.02
C GLY A 336 12.14 12.87 -7.51
N VAL A 337 11.37 13.69 -6.79
CA VAL A 337 10.07 13.26 -6.22
C VAL A 337 9.03 13.01 -7.30
N ALA A 338 9.04 13.79 -8.39
CA ALA A 338 8.08 13.60 -9.49
C ALA A 338 8.12 12.17 -10.07
N MET A 339 9.31 11.55 -10.15
CA MET A 339 9.42 10.14 -10.55
C MET A 339 8.72 9.23 -9.54
N PHE A 340 9.04 9.36 -8.25
CA PHE A 340 8.44 8.54 -7.20
C PHE A 340 6.93 8.72 -7.12
N GLY A 341 6.43 9.96 -7.23
CA GLY A 341 5.00 10.23 -7.23
C GLY A 341 4.29 9.66 -8.46
N LEU A 342 4.91 9.71 -9.65
CA LEU A 342 4.32 9.08 -10.85
C LEU A 342 4.26 7.56 -10.72
N PHE A 343 5.24 6.96 -10.05
CA PHE A 343 5.28 5.52 -9.80
C PHE A 343 4.34 5.08 -8.69
N ALA A 344 4.18 5.86 -7.63
CA ALA A 344 3.12 5.66 -6.63
C ALA A 344 1.75 5.69 -7.33
N LEU A 345 1.44 6.79 -8.04
CA LEU A 345 0.21 6.93 -8.82
C LEU A 345 -0.04 5.75 -9.78
N ALA A 346 0.99 5.29 -10.51
CA ALA A 346 0.86 4.12 -11.39
C ALA A 346 0.48 2.85 -10.60
N GLY A 347 1.16 2.62 -9.48
CA GLY A 347 0.88 1.52 -8.57
C GLY A 347 -0.53 1.57 -8.00
N ASP A 348 -1.00 2.74 -7.56
CA ASP A 348 -2.32 2.92 -6.94
C ASP A 348 -3.47 2.82 -7.96
N ILE A 349 -3.23 3.25 -9.20
CA ILE A 349 -4.11 2.91 -10.34
C ILE A 349 -4.18 1.39 -10.50
N GLY A 350 -3.06 0.68 -10.37
CA GLY A 350 -3.00 -0.78 -10.38
C GLY A 350 -3.78 -1.42 -9.22
N CYS A 351 -3.58 -0.92 -8.00
CA CYS A 351 -4.30 -1.34 -6.80
C CYS A 351 -5.83 -1.19 -6.95
N THR A 352 -6.27 -0.17 -7.69
CA THR A 352 -7.70 0.07 -7.94
C THR A 352 -8.24 -0.81 -9.08
N LEU A 353 -7.55 -0.82 -10.23
CA LEU A 353 -8.05 -1.48 -11.43
C LEU A 353 -7.89 -3.00 -11.40
N GLY A 354 -6.87 -3.53 -10.72
CA GLY A 354 -6.62 -4.97 -10.61
C GLY A 354 -7.79 -5.73 -9.96
N PRO A 355 -8.14 -5.44 -8.69
CA PRO A 355 -9.27 -6.06 -8.01
C PRO A 355 -10.60 -5.80 -8.72
N THR A 356 -10.77 -4.61 -9.31
CA THR A 356 -11.96 -4.27 -10.10
C THR A 356 -12.10 -5.20 -11.30
N ALA A 357 -11.01 -5.48 -12.01
CA ALA A 357 -11.01 -6.45 -13.10
C ALA A 357 -11.40 -7.84 -12.58
N VAL A 358 -10.80 -8.33 -11.49
CA VAL A 358 -11.19 -9.62 -10.87
C VAL A 358 -12.68 -9.67 -10.58
N GLY A 359 -13.24 -8.63 -9.95
CA GLY A 359 -14.66 -8.55 -9.61
C GLY A 359 -15.58 -8.53 -10.83
N MET A 360 -15.26 -7.74 -11.85
CA MET A 360 -16.04 -7.66 -13.10
C MET A 360 -16.04 -9.00 -13.84
N PHE A 361 -14.87 -9.62 -14.01
CA PHE A 361 -14.76 -10.91 -14.69
C PHE A 361 -15.44 -12.02 -13.91
N SER A 362 -15.25 -12.06 -12.59
CA SER A 362 -15.94 -13.02 -11.71
C SER A 362 -17.47 -12.87 -11.79
N SER A 363 -17.98 -11.64 -11.79
CA SER A 363 -19.42 -11.37 -11.92
C SER A 363 -19.98 -11.81 -13.28
N ALA A 364 -19.23 -11.61 -14.37
CA ALA A 364 -19.65 -11.99 -15.71
C ALA A 364 -19.80 -13.52 -15.91
N ILE A 365 -19.16 -14.32 -15.07
CA ILE A 365 -19.17 -15.79 -15.11
C ILE A 365 -19.94 -16.40 -13.93
N GLY A 366 -20.89 -15.66 -13.34
CA GLY A 366 -21.76 -16.19 -12.29
C GLY A 366 -21.17 -16.13 -10.87
N GLY A 367 -20.19 -15.26 -10.62
CA GLY A 367 -19.61 -15.02 -9.29
C GLY A 367 -18.42 -15.92 -8.93
N GLU A 368 -17.85 -16.64 -9.90
CA GLU A 368 -16.73 -17.54 -9.64
C GLU A 368 -15.40 -16.77 -9.48
N LEU A 369 -14.94 -16.59 -8.25
CA LEU A 369 -13.71 -15.83 -7.95
C LEU A 369 -12.45 -16.45 -8.55
N ARG A 370 -12.42 -17.78 -8.70
CA ARG A 370 -11.28 -18.52 -9.29
C ARG A 370 -10.93 -18.00 -10.68
N ALA A 371 -11.91 -17.86 -11.54
CA ALA A 371 -11.67 -17.39 -12.90
C ALA A 371 -11.41 -15.88 -12.97
N GLY A 372 -11.92 -15.08 -12.03
CA GLY A 372 -11.45 -13.70 -11.84
C GLY A 372 -9.94 -13.63 -11.52
N LEU A 373 -9.46 -14.50 -10.62
CA LEU A 373 -8.03 -14.59 -10.29
C LEU A 373 -7.19 -15.12 -11.47
N LEU A 374 -7.72 -16.02 -12.31
CA LEU A 374 -7.02 -16.42 -13.54
C LEU A 374 -6.75 -15.23 -14.46
N VAL A 375 -7.73 -14.34 -14.62
CA VAL A 375 -7.55 -13.12 -15.41
C VAL A 375 -6.48 -12.22 -14.79
N ALA A 376 -6.43 -12.10 -13.47
CA ALA A 376 -5.40 -11.30 -12.78
C ALA A 376 -3.97 -11.82 -12.98
N SER A 377 -3.77 -13.07 -13.43
CA SER A 377 -2.44 -13.57 -13.82
C SER A 377 -1.79 -12.76 -14.95
N VAL A 378 -2.58 -11.99 -15.71
CA VAL A 378 -2.06 -11.08 -16.74
C VAL A 378 -1.10 -10.03 -16.15
N PHE A 379 -1.31 -9.56 -14.93
CA PHE A 379 -0.47 -8.52 -14.32
C PHE A 379 0.97 -9.01 -14.07
N PRO A 380 1.22 -10.15 -13.40
CA PRO A 380 2.57 -10.67 -13.28
C PRO A 380 3.17 -11.12 -14.63
N ILE A 381 2.36 -11.55 -15.62
CA ILE A 381 2.86 -11.81 -17.00
C ILE A 381 3.41 -10.52 -17.63
N LEU A 382 2.68 -9.41 -17.51
CA LEU A 382 3.13 -8.11 -18.01
C LEU A 382 4.39 -7.63 -17.28
N THR A 383 4.52 -7.90 -15.98
CA THR A 383 5.76 -7.68 -15.21
C THR A 383 6.93 -8.44 -15.81
N VAL A 384 6.75 -9.73 -16.14
CA VAL A 384 7.78 -10.56 -16.81
C VAL A 384 8.22 -9.94 -18.14
N VAL A 385 7.25 -9.58 -18.99
CA VAL A 385 7.51 -8.98 -20.31
C VAL A 385 8.26 -7.65 -20.15
N GLY A 386 7.80 -6.78 -19.25
CA GLY A 386 8.43 -5.49 -18.97
C GLY A 386 9.87 -5.62 -18.49
N LEU A 387 10.15 -6.57 -17.60
CA LEU A 387 11.51 -6.83 -17.10
C LEU A 387 12.44 -7.33 -18.20
N ILE A 388 11.98 -8.25 -19.05
CA ILE A 388 12.76 -8.72 -20.21
C ILE A 388 13.08 -7.55 -21.15
N MET A 389 12.10 -6.65 -21.39
CA MET A 389 12.30 -5.47 -22.22
C MET A 389 13.35 -4.51 -21.61
N LEU A 390 13.35 -4.28 -20.30
CA LEU A 390 14.37 -3.48 -19.62
C LEU A 390 15.75 -4.12 -19.72
N MET A 391 15.86 -5.42 -19.46
CA MET A 391 17.13 -6.14 -19.51
C MET A 391 17.74 -6.14 -20.91
N LYS A 392 16.93 -6.33 -21.97
CA LYS A 392 17.39 -6.23 -23.37
C LYS A 392 17.88 -4.83 -23.72
N ARG A 393 17.25 -3.78 -23.19
CA ARG A 393 17.67 -2.39 -23.40
C ARG A 393 18.98 -2.07 -22.70
N LYS A 394 19.20 -2.56 -21.48
CA LYS A 394 20.47 -2.38 -20.75
C LYS A 394 21.66 -2.97 -21.53
N LYS A 395 21.47 -4.14 -22.16
CA LYS A 395 22.48 -4.78 -23.01
C LYS A 395 22.77 -4.06 -24.34
N LYS A 396 21.86 -3.20 -24.83
CA LYS A 396 22.05 -2.46 -26.09
C LYS A 396 22.81 -1.13 -25.90
N HIS A 397 22.93 -0.68 -24.65
CA HIS A 397 23.58 0.58 -24.26
C HIS A 397 24.83 0.37 -23.39
N SER A 398 25.18 -0.90 -23.11
CA SER A 398 26.48 -1.34 -22.60
C SER A 398 27.27 -1.93 -23.74
#